data_AF-N2A8V9-F1
#
_entry.id   AF-N2A8V9-F1
#
_cell.length_a   1.000
_cell.length_b   1.000
_cell.length_c   1.000
_cell.angle_alpha   90.00
_cell.angle_beta   90.00
_cell.angle_gamma   90.00
#
_symmetry.space_group_name_H-M   'P 1'
#
loop_
_entity.id
_entity.type
_entity.pdbx_description
1 polymer ?
#
loop_
_entity_poly.entity_id
_entity_poly.type
_entity_poly.pdbx_seq_one_letter_code
_entity_poly.pdbx_strand_id
1 'polypeptide(L)'
;MRYPWIDEYLLGKAGVTKDLKQEWNWIRYQIDGKMFAAVCLNDSNEPYYITLKLEPAEGDFLRSQYPDIIPGYYMNKEHWNSINPDGAVPDDLLKDLLDKSYRLVLSGFSRKKQKEILGETEPAQTTADAPVAKKKSFDYKKEYKEFYMPKNKPGIITIPSANYIAVRGQGDPNAENGEYKSSIGILYAIAFTIKMSKKSGYSIKGFFDYVVPPLEGFWWQNGIKGIDYTRKEDFQFISIIRLPDFVTKQDFDWAVHEASVKKNADFSKAEFMTYEEGLCVQCMHIGPYDTEPETVAKMNDYIAAQGYVTDITKQRFHHEIYLSDARRVSPEKCKTVIRSNRYSLPAYRRSHAITNPAFCHWQNAGFVKFSDILQNPASPCEIQLSTKRLPPFSDIP
;
A
#
# COMPACT_ATOMS: atom_id res chain seq x y z
N MET A 1 -7.95 18.17 31.06
CA MET A 1 -7.25 17.40 30.01
C MET A 1 -6.57 16.17 30.60
N ARG A 2 -6.99 14.99 30.14
CA ARG A 2 -6.49 13.66 30.53
C ARG A 2 -5.04 13.36 30.12
N TYR A 3 -4.49 14.10 29.15
CA TYR A 3 -3.21 13.79 28.50
C TYR A 3 -2.11 14.81 28.83
N PRO A 4 -1.67 14.96 30.09
CA PRO A 4 -0.68 15.98 30.48
C PRO A 4 0.70 15.80 29.82
N TRP A 5 0.97 14.61 29.28
CA TRP A 5 2.24 14.25 28.64
C TRP A 5 2.39 14.77 27.21
N ILE A 6 1.36 15.36 26.59
CA ILE A 6 1.39 15.74 25.15
C ILE A 6 2.53 16.70 24.84
N ASP A 7 2.68 17.75 25.64
CA ASP A 7 3.69 18.79 25.41
C ASP A 7 5.11 18.20 25.41
N GLU A 8 5.46 17.45 26.45
CA GLU A 8 6.76 16.80 26.58
C GLU A 8 6.98 15.78 25.45
N TYR A 9 5.97 14.95 25.16
CA TYR A 9 6.06 13.90 24.15
C TYR A 9 6.27 14.45 22.73
N LEU A 10 5.63 15.56 22.38
CA LEU A 10 5.74 16.19 21.07
C LEU A 10 7.03 17.01 20.94
N LEU A 11 7.40 17.77 21.97
CA LEU A 11 8.65 18.54 21.99
C LEU A 11 9.90 17.65 22.02
N GLY A 12 9.79 16.42 22.51
CA GLY A 12 10.86 15.43 22.43
C GLY A 12 11.15 14.90 21.01
N LYS A 13 10.38 15.28 19.99
CA LYS A 13 10.59 14.84 18.60
C LYS A 13 11.49 15.82 17.85
N ALA A 14 12.35 15.27 16.99
CA ALA A 14 13.31 16.04 16.22
C ALA A 14 12.63 17.11 15.35
N GLY A 15 13.13 18.35 15.46
CA GLY A 15 12.66 19.51 14.70
C GLY A 15 11.24 19.98 15.00
N VAL A 16 10.62 19.51 16.09
CA VAL A 16 9.31 20.02 16.52
C VAL A 16 9.46 21.34 17.26
N THR A 17 8.67 22.32 16.84
CA THR A 17 8.51 23.60 17.55
C THR A 17 7.07 23.78 18.01
N LYS A 18 6.88 24.60 19.04
CA LYS A 18 5.59 24.92 19.64
C LYS A 18 5.39 26.43 19.66
N ASP A 19 4.20 26.89 19.27
CA ASP A 19 3.79 28.29 19.39
C ASP A 19 2.29 28.40 19.73
N LEU A 20 1.90 29.54 20.30
CA LEU A 20 0.50 29.89 20.52
C LEU A 20 0.03 30.79 19.38
N LYS A 21 -0.92 30.32 18.57
CA LYS A 21 -1.59 31.15 17.58
C LYS A 21 -2.72 31.91 18.24
N GLN A 22 -2.43 33.12 18.73
CA GLN A 22 -3.33 33.93 19.55
C GLN A 22 -4.70 34.15 18.90
N GLU A 23 -4.75 34.37 17.59
CA GLU A 23 -5.99 34.67 16.87
C GLU A 23 -6.96 33.48 16.84
N TRP A 24 -6.45 32.26 17.03
CA TRP A 24 -7.26 31.04 17.07
C TRP A 24 -7.39 30.48 18.50
N ASN A 25 -6.56 30.98 19.42
CA ASN A 25 -6.31 30.41 20.75
C ASN A 25 -5.82 28.95 20.72
N TRP A 26 -4.90 28.61 19.79
CA TRP A 26 -4.43 27.23 19.60
C TRP A 26 -2.93 27.11 19.88
N ILE A 27 -2.56 26.13 20.69
CA ILE A 27 -1.17 25.71 20.87
C ILE A 27 -0.83 24.76 19.72
N ARG A 28 0.05 25.16 18.81
CA ARG A 28 0.36 24.39 17.60
C ARG A 28 1.72 23.71 17.73
N TYR A 29 1.79 22.51 17.18
CA TYR A 29 3.00 21.72 17.05
C TYR A 29 3.37 21.60 15.57
N GLN A 30 4.58 22.01 15.24
CA GLN A 30 5.00 22.23 13.86
C GLN A 30 6.37 21.63 13.59
N ILE A 31 6.62 21.28 12.32
CA ILE A 31 7.94 20.94 11.79
C ILE A 31 8.23 21.98 10.71
N ASP A 32 9.26 22.81 10.87
CA ASP A 32 9.66 23.82 9.86
C ASP A 32 8.47 24.66 9.36
N GLY A 33 7.62 25.12 10.28
CA GLY A 33 6.42 25.92 9.99
C GLY A 33 5.20 25.15 9.45
N LYS A 34 5.28 23.81 9.31
CA LYS A 34 4.13 22.97 8.94
C LYS A 34 3.54 22.31 10.19
N MET A 35 2.31 22.69 10.53
CA MET A 35 1.56 22.11 11.64
C MET A 35 1.15 20.65 11.37
N PHE A 36 1.36 19.80 12.37
CA PHE A 36 0.91 18.41 12.36
C PHE A 36 -0.10 18.11 13.48
N ALA A 37 0.03 18.77 14.63
CA ALA A 37 -0.91 18.66 15.74
C ALA A 37 -1.17 20.04 16.38
N ALA A 38 -2.28 20.18 17.09
CA ALA A 38 -2.60 21.37 17.88
C ALA A 38 -3.49 21.00 19.08
N VAL A 39 -3.35 21.74 20.18
CA VAL A 39 -4.31 21.78 21.28
C VAL A 39 -5.11 23.07 21.14
N CYS A 40 -6.38 22.93 20.79
CA CYS A 40 -7.34 24.01 20.66
C CYS A 40 -7.84 24.38 22.06
N LEU A 41 -7.75 25.65 22.46
CA LEU A 41 -8.25 26.12 23.75
C LEU A 41 -9.63 26.77 23.60
N ASN A 42 -10.45 26.73 24.65
CA ASN A 42 -11.69 27.50 24.74
C ASN A 42 -11.42 28.95 25.23
N ASP A 43 -12.47 29.75 25.39
CA ASP A 43 -12.37 31.14 25.86
C ASP A 43 -11.80 31.28 27.29
N SER A 44 -11.88 30.21 28.09
CA SER A 44 -11.29 30.11 29.43
C SER A 44 -9.84 29.62 29.42
N ASN A 45 -9.22 29.47 28.24
CA ASN A 45 -7.88 28.90 28.02
C ASN A 45 -7.72 27.43 28.45
N GLU A 46 -8.80 26.67 28.51
CA GLU A 46 -8.77 25.24 28.80
C GLU A 46 -8.74 24.42 27.50
N PRO A 47 -8.02 23.28 27.45
CA PRO A 47 -8.02 22.41 26.29
C PRO A 47 -9.43 21.94 25.93
N TYR A 48 -9.86 22.25 24.70
CA TYR A 48 -11.16 21.91 24.15
C TYR A 48 -11.09 20.76 23.14
N TYR A 49 -10.06 20.74 22.29
CA TYR A 49 -9.77 19.63 21.37
C TYR A 49 -8.27 19.44 21.17
N ILE A 50 -7.86 18.20 20.94
CA ILE A 50 -6.54 17.86 20.41
C ILE A 50 -6.71 17.50 18.94
N THR A 51 -6.23 18.35 18.04
CA THR A 51 -6.41 18.19 16.60
C THR A 51 -5.13 17.69 15.95
N LEU A 52 -5.20 16.64 15.13
CA LEU A 52 -4.04 16.06 14.42
C LEU A 52 -4.38 15.59 13.01
N LYS A 53 -3.37 15.49 12.14
CA LYS A 53 -3.53 14.92 10.79
C LYS A 53 -3.42 13.39 10.77
N LEU A 54 -4.27 12.73 9.97
CA LEU A 54 -4.16 11.31 9.62
C LEU A 54 -4.35 11.10 8.12
N GLU A 55 -4.04 9.90 7.64
CA GLU A 55 -4.53 9.45 6.34
C GLU A 55 -6.06 9.37 6.38
N PRO A 56 -6.81 9.82 5.36
CA PRO A 56 -8.26 9.96 5.49
C PRO A 56 -8.98 8.65 5.80
N ALA A 57 -8.59 7.55 5.14
CA ALA A 57 -9.20 6.26 5.41
C ALA A 57 -8.96 5.79 6.86
N GLU A 58 -7.81 6.13 7.44
CA GLU A 58 -7.52 5.87 8.85
C GLU A 58 -8.31 6.79 9.78
N GLY A 59 -8.43 8.07 9.44
CA GLY A 59 -9.27 9.03 10.14
C GLY A 59 -10.73 8.58 10.16
N ASP A 60 -11.30 8.30 9.00
CA ASP A 60 -12.66 7.77 8.82
C ASP A 60 -12.88 6.50 9.67
N PHE A 61 -11.91 5.59 9.62
CA PHE A 61 -11.95 4.38 10.44
C PHE A 61 -11.96 4.72 11.93
N LEU A 62 -11.03 5.53 12.43
CA LEU A 62 -10.90 5.83 13.86
C LEU A 62 -12.11 6.58 14.40
N ARG A 63 -12.70 7.51 13.63
CA ARG A 63 -13.94 8.19 13.99
C ARG A 63 -15.12 7.24 14.09
N SER A 64 -15.12 6.15 13.32
CA SER A 64 -16.13 5.09 13.46
C SER A 64 -15.89 4.17 14.66
N GLN A 65 -14.67 4.13 15.22
CA GLN A 65 -14.31 3.25 16.33
C GLN A 65 -14.33 3.93 17.69
N TYR A 66 -14.06 5.24 17.73
CA TYR A 66 -13.93 6.01 18.96
C TYR A 66 -14.81 7.26 18.87
N PRO A 67 -15.89 7.37 19.67
CA PRO A 67 -16.80 8.52 19.62
C PRO A 67 -16.11 9.83 20.01
N ASP A 68 -15.02 9.74 20.78
CA ASP A 68 -14.18 10.88 21.17
C ASP A 68 -13.26 11.38 20.05
N ILE A 69 -13.18 10.68 18.91
CA ILE A 69 -12.44 11.12 17.73
C ILE A 69 -13.48 11.59 16.71
N ILE A 70 -13.50 12.89 16.46
CA ILE A 70 -14.47 13.54 15.57
C ILE A 70 -13.75 14.17 14.36
N PRO A 71 -14.49 14.55 13.30
CA PRO A 71 -13.89 15.27 12.18
C PRO A 71 -13.25 16.58 12.65
N GLY A 72 -12.17 16.99 12.00
CA GLY A 72 -11.34 18.12 12.43
C GLY A 72 -12.14 19.41 12.70
N TYR A 73 -12.08 19.89 13.94
CA TYR A 73 -12.66 21.14 14.39
C TYR A 73 -12.01 22.32 13.65
N TYR A 74 -12.82 23.18 13.02
CA TYR A 74 -12.39 24.29 12.14
C TYR A 74 -11.33 23.94 11.07
N MET A 75 -11.20 22.65 10.72
CA MET A 75 -10.19 22.16 9.80
C MET A 75 -10.82 21.37 8.65
N ASN A 76 -9.99 21.00 7.67
CA ASN A 76 -10.42 20.05 6.65
C ASN A 76 -10.73 18.69 7.32
N LYS A 77 -12.02 18.37 7.39
CA LYS A 77 -12.62 17.21 8.08
C LYS A 77 -12.18 15.85 7.55
N GLU A 78 -11.55 15.84 6.37
CA GLU A 78 -11.03 14.62 5.75
C GLU A 78 -9.65 14.25 6.28
N HIS A 79 -8.76 15.22 6.44
CA HIS A 79 -7.37 14.99 6.85
C HIS A 79 -7.14 15.22 8.34
N TRP A 80 -7.93 16.09 8.95
CA TRP A 80 -7.80 16.46 10.34
C TRP A 80 -8.88 15.76 11.16
N ASN A 81 -8.46 15.33 12.34
CA ASN A 81 -9.30 14.67 13.33
C ASN A 81 -9.09 15.39 14.65
N SER A 82 -10.17 15.62 15.38
CA SER A 82 -10.13 16.25 16.70
C SER A 82 -10.50 15.22 17.75
N ILE A 83 -9.68 15.13 18.79
CA ILE A 83 -9.84 14.22 19.91
C ILE A 83 -10.32 15.02 21.12
N ASN A 84 -11.35 14.52 21.81
CA ASN A 84 -11.80 15.06 23.08
C ASN A 84 -10.68 14.95 24.14
N PRO A 85 -10.21 16.05 24.73
CA PRO A 85 -9.08 16.06 25.67
C PRO A 85 -9.40 15.35 26.99
N ASP A 86 -10.66 15.13 27.31
CA ASP A 86 -11.11 14.38 28.49
C ASP A 86 -11.82 13.05 28.11
N GLY A 87 -11.73 12.66 26.82
CA GLY A 87 -12.35 11.44 26.29
C GLY A 87 -11.62 10.14 26.68
N ALA A 88 -12.13 9.01 26.19
CA ALA A 88 -11.71 7.66 26.53
C ALA A 88 -10.63 7.05 25.58
N VAL A 89 -10.06 7.83 24.66
CA VAL A 89 -9.00 7.35 23.76
C VAL A 89 -7.79 6.88 24.60
N PRO A 90 -7.30 5.63 24.45
CA PRO A 90 -6.15 5.16 25.22
C PRO A 90 -4.86 5.93 24.89
N ASP A 91 -4.01 6.17 25.89
CA ASP A 91 -2.75 6.93 25.75
C ASP A 91 -1.85 6.39 24.63
N ASP A 92 -1.68 5.07 24.55
CA ASP A 92 -0.86 4.43 23.52
C ASP A 92 -1.45 4.62 22.12
N LEU A 93 -2.78 4.70 22.01
CA LEU A 93 -3.41 5.03 20.74
C LEU A 93 -3.14 6.49 20.39
N LEU A 94 -3.38 7.43 21.30
CA LEU A 94 -3.15 8.85 21.02
C LEU A 94 -1.67 9.15 20.68
N LYS A 95 -0.72 8.52 21.37
CA LYS A 95 0.72 8.59 21.03
C LYS A 95 1.01 8.08 19.62
N ASP A 96 0.42 6.95 19.23
CA ASP A 96 0.55 6.40 17.87
C ASP A 96 -0.07 7.34 16.82
N LEU A 97 -1.23 7.95 17.10
CA LEU A 97 -1.85 8.94 16.19
C LEU A 97 -0.97 10.19 16.02
N LEU A 98 -0.40 10.70 17.12
CA LEU A 98 0.53 11.83 17.09
C LEU A 98 1.82 11.49 16.34
N ASP A 99 2.37 10.28 16.53
CA ASP A 99 3.53 9.78 15.79
C ASP A 99 3.25 9.67 14.29
N LYS A 100 2.07 9.15 13.92
CA LYS A 100 1.61 9.08 12.52
C LYS A 100 1.48 10.47 11.94
N SER A 101 0.88 11.40 12.67
CA SER A 101 0.71 12.78 12.23
C SER A 101 2.05 13.49 11.98
N TYR A 102 3.00 13.33 12.90
CA TYR A 102 4.37 13.83 12.76
C TYR A 102 5.05 13.24 11.51
N ARG A 103 5.04 11.91 11.34
CA ARG A 103 5.64 11.23 10.18
C ARG A 103 4.98 11.64 8.87
N LEU A 104 3.66 11.82 8.89
CA LEU A 104 2.89 12.24 7.74
C LEU A 104 3.35 13.60 7.23
N VAL A 105 3.50 14.57 8.13
CA VAL A 105 4.00 15.91 7.77
C VAL A 105 5.48 15.88 7.40
N LEU A 106 6.31 15.14 8.14
CA LEU A 106 7.74 14.97 7.83
C LEU A 106 7.96 14.38 6.42
N SER A 107 7.16 13.38 6.04
CA SER A 107 7.25 12.73 4.73
C SER A 107 6.94 13.67 3.55
N GLY A 108 6.23 14.78 3.82
CA GLY A 108 5.91 15.80 2.83
C GLY A 108 7.06 16.78 2.53
N PHE A 109 8.19 16.68 3.22
CA PHE A 109 9.40 17.45 2.93
C PHE A 109 10.32 16.69 1.95
N SER A 110 11.28 17.40 1.34
CA SER A 110 12.32 16.77 0.52
C SER A 110 13.21 15.86 1.37
N ARG A 111 13.84 14.84 0.76
CA ARG A 111 14.77 13.93 1.49
C ARG A 111 15.90 14.68 2.19
N LYS A 112 16.44 15.74 1.56
CA LYS A 112 17.48 16.60 2.16
C LYS A 112 16.97 17.26 3.44
N LYS A 113 15.79 17.88 3.38
CA LYS A 113 15.19 18.57 4.52
C LYS A 113 14.76 17.60 5.63
N GLN A 114 14.28 16.41 5.27
CA GLN A 114 13.99 15.35 6.24
C GLN A 114 15.24 14.96 7.04
N LYS A 115 16.39 14.78 6.39
CA LYS A 115 17.66 14.49 7.07
C LYS A 115 18.11 15.61 7.99
N GLU A 116 18.03 16.86 7.53
CA GLU A 116 18.33 18.07 8.31
C GLU A 116 17.48 18.14 9.58
N ILE A 117 16.16 17.91 9.46
CA ILE A 117 15.21 17.89 10.58
C ILE A 117 15.52 16.76 11.57
N LEU A 118 15.91 15.58 11.06
CA LEU A 118 16.26 14.42 11.88
C LEU A 118 17.67 14.51 12.51
N GLY A 119 18.46 15.54 12.17
CA GLY A 119 19.83 15.68 12.66
C GLY A 119 20.82 14.72 12.00
N GLU A 120 20.44 14.06 10.90
CA GLU A 120 21.32 13.20 10.10
C GLU A 120 22.18 14.08 9.19
N THR A 121 23.24 14.68 9.74
CA THR A 121 24.34 15.22 8.93
C THR A 121 25.13 14.06 8.30
N GLU A 122 25.64 14.25 7.08
CA GLU A 122 26.38 13.20 6.35
C GLU A 122 27.50 12.61 7.21
N PRO A 123 27.69 11.28 7.27
CA PRO A 123 28.67 10.72 8.17
C PRO A 123 30.08 10.82 7.58
N ALA A 124 30.96 11.52 8.30
CA ALA A 124 32.31 11.00 8.53
C ALA A 124 32.21 9.78 9.45
N GLN A 125 33.14 8.84 9.27
CA GLN A 125 33.14 7.46 9.78
C GLN A 125 33.01 7.28 11.31
N THR A 126 32.38 6.16 11.71
CA THR A 126 32.53 5.40 13.00
C THR A 126 32.08 6.13 14.29
N THR A 127 31.46 5.54 15.33
CA THR A 127 31.20 4.17 15.80
C THR A 127 29.79 4.10 16.42
N ALA A 128 29.18 2.91 16.41
CA ALA A 128 27.83 2.65 16.87
C ALA A 128 27.75 2.50 18.40
N ASP A 129 26.96 3.37 19.04
CA ASP A 129 26.16 3.03 20.21
C ASP A 129 24.70 3.40 19.88
N ALA A 130 23.92 2.36 19.55
CA ALA A 130 22.54 2.51 19.10
C ALA A 130 21.58 2.66 20.29
N PRO A 131 20.65 3.63 20.27
CA PRO A 131 19.52 3.61 21.19
C PRO A 131 18.50 2.55 20.72
N VAL A 132 17.85 1.92 21.70
CA VAL A 132 16.89 0.82 21.56
C VAL A 132 15.92 1.00 20.39
N ALA A 133 16.05 0.15 19.38
CA ALA A 133 15.25 0.20 18.16
C ALA A 133 13.76 -0.07 18.44
N LYS A 134 12.92 0.95 18.32
CA LYS A 134 11.45 0.77 18.18
C LYS A 134 11.19 -0.12 16.96
N LYS A 135 10.57 -1.29 17.16
CA LYS A 135 10.21 -2.24 16.10
C LYS A 135 9.35 -1.54 15.06
N LYS A 136 9.93 -1.24 13.90
CA LYS A 136 9.28 -0.52 12.80
C LYS A 136 8.20 -1.44 12.19
N SER A 137 6.97 -0.95 12.06
CA SER A 137 5.91 -1.70 11.38
C SER A 137 6.34 -2.01 9.95
N PHE A 138 6.08 -3.24 9.49
CA PHE A 138 6.42 -3.70 8.15
C PHE A 138 5.68 -2.88 7.09
N ASP A 139 6.38 -2.37 6.08
CA ASP A 139 5.81 -1.48 5.07
C ASP A 139 6.02 -2.08 3.68
N TYR A 140 4.96 -2.65 3.11
CA TYR A 140 4.99 -3.35 1.81
C TYR A 140 5.59 -2.50 0.69
N LYS A 141 5.35 -1.17 0.71
CA LYS A 141 5.92 -0.27 -0.31
C LYS A 141 7.44 -0.13 -0.21
N LYS A 142 8.00 -0.35 0.99
CA LYS A 142 9.44 -0.27 1.26
C LYS A 142 10.13 -1.62 1.14
N GLU A 143 9.46 -2.69 1.53
CA GLU A 143 10.02 -4.04 1.51
C GLU A 143 9.90 -4.67 0.12
N TYR A 144 8.81 -4.39 -0.61
CA TYR A 144 8.58 -4.88 -1.98
C TYR A 144 8.60 -3.75 -3.01
N LYS A 145 9.71 -3.01 -3.04
CA LYS A 145 9.88 -1.82 -3.91
C LYS A 145 9.68 -2.15 -5.38
N GLU A 146 10.08 -3.34 -5.82
CA GLU A 146 9.90 -3.82 -7.19
C GLU A 146 8.43 -3.89 -7.60
N PHE A 147 7.49 -4.10 -6.68
CA PHE A 147 6.05 -4.16 -6.98
C PHE A 147 5.37 -2.80 -6.83
N TYR A 148 5.86 -1.95 -5.92
CA TYR A 148 5.18 -0.69 -5.56
C TYR A 148 5.89 0.57 -6.07
N MET A 149 7.14 0.49 -6.52
CA MET A 149 7.95 1.64 -6.93
C MET A 149 8.70 1.40 -8.25
N PRO A 150 8.00 1.07 -9.35
CA PRO A 150 8.62 1.00 -10.66
C PRO A 150 9.19 2.35 -11.12
N LYS A 151 10.04 2.30 -12.13
CA LYS A 151 10.50 3.51 -12.83
C LYS A 151 9.35 4.09 -13.67
N ASN A 152 9.51 5.34 -14.09
CA ASN A 152 8.63 6.00 -15.08
C ASN A 152 8.93 5.53 -16.53
N LYS A 153 9.37 4.28 -16.68
CA LYS A 153 9.62 3.61 -17.95
C LYS A 153 9.04 2.20 -17.82
N PRO A 154 8.38 1.67 -18.87
CA PRO A 154 7.83 0.32 -18.85
C PRO A 154 8.92 -0.72 -18.54
N GLY A 155 8.56 -1.70 -17.71
CA GLY A 155 9.43 -2.82 -17.38
C GLY A 155 8.64 -4.08 -17.11
N ILE A 156 9.23 -5.22 -17.47
CA ILE A 156 8.67 -6.55 -17.20
C ILE A 156 8.83 -6.89 -15.73
N ILE A 157 7.80 -7.49 -15.14
CA ILE A 157 7.80 -7.98 -13.77
C ILE A 157 6.97 -9.27 -13.69
N THR A 158 7.33 -10.16 -12.77
CA THR A 158 6.48 -11.31 -12.40
C THR A 158 5.95 -11.07 -11.00
N ILE A 159 4.64 -11.00 -10.87
CA ILE A 159 3.95 -10.76 -9.61
C ILE A 159 3.52 -12.12 -9.02
N PRO A 160 3.95 -12.46 -7.79
CA PRO A 160 3.55 -13.71 -7.16
C PRO A 160 2.06 -13.69 -6.77
N SER A 161 1.51 -14.87 -6.47
CA SER A 161 0.17 -14.97 -5.89
C SER A 161 0.11 -14.21 -4.56
N ALA A 162 -0.98 -13.47 -4.35
CA ALA A 162 -1.25 -12.76 -3.10
C ALA A 162 -2.74 -12.82 -2.75
N ASN A 163 -3.04 -12.59 -1.48
CA ASN A 163 -4.40 -12.50 -0.97
C ASN A 163 -4.81 -11.04 -0.84
N TYR A 164 -6.07 -10.77 -1.10
CA TYR A 164 -6.64 -9.43 -1.11
C TYR A 164 -7.99 -9.42 -0.41
N ILE A 165 -8.29 -8.30 0.26
CA ILE A 165 -9.68 -7.89 0.47
C ILE A 165 -10.11 -7.30 -0.87
N ALA A 166 -11.23 -7.77 -1.43
CA ALA A 166 -11.74 -7.34 -2.72
C ALA A 166 -13.21 -6.93 -2.61
N VAL A 167 -13.60 -5.89 -3.35
CA VAL A 167 -15.01 -5.48 -3.49
C VAL A 167 -15.26 -5.17 -4.96
N ARG A 168 -16.25 -5.85 -5.53
CA ARG A 168 -16.65 -5.68 -6.93
C ARG A 168 -17.72 -4.61 -7.03
N GLY A 169 -17.72 -3.87 -8.14
CA GLY A 169 -18.76 -2.90 -8.42
C GLY A 169 -18.70 -2.36 -9.84
N GLN A 170 -19.57 -1.41 -10.10
CA GLN A 170 -19.68 -0.74 -11.40
C GLN A 170 -19.98 0.75 -11.28
N GLY A 171 -19.70 1.48 -12.36
CA GLY A 171 -20.05 2.88 -12.52
C GLY A 171 -18.88 3.85 -12.34
N ASP A 172 -19.20 5.14 -12.47
CA ASP A 172 -18.23 6.22 -12.43
C ASP A 172 -17.55 6.32 -11.05
N PRO A 173 -16.22 6.20 -10.95
CA PRO A 173 -15.50 6.36 -9.69
C PRO A 173 -15.66 7.74 -9.04
N ASN A 174 -16.07 8.76 -9.82
CA ASN A 174 -16.26 10.13 -9.34
C ASN A 174 -17.67 10.40 -8.79
N ALA A 175 -18.60 9.45 -8.92
CA ALA A 175 -19.96 9.62 -8.41
C ALA A 175 -19.97 9.70 -6.87
N GLU A 176 -20.58 10.77 -6.32
CA GLU A 176 -20.53 11.07 -4.88
C GLU A 176 -21.14 9.96 -4.00
N ASN A 177 -22.15 9.27 -4.53
CA ASN A 177 -22.82 8.11 -3.94
C ASN A 177 -22.63 6.83 -4.78
N GLY A 178 -21.53 6.76 -5.52
CA GLY A 178 -21.21 5.62 -6.39
C GLY A 178 -20.74 4.38 -5.62
N GLU A 179 -20.84 3.23 -6.28
CA GLU A 179 -20.38 1.95 -5.72
C GLU A 179 -18.88 1.97 -5.39
N TYR A 180 -18.09 2.73 -6.15
CA TYR A 180 -16.65 2.83 -5.95
C TYR A 180 -16.30 3.41 -4.57
N LYS A 181 -16.90 4.53 -4.18
CA LYS A 181 -16.66 5.16 -2.87
C LYS A 181 -17.11 4.25 -1.72
N SER A 182 -18.27 3.59 -1.89
CA SER A 182 -18.75 2.58 -0.93
C SER A 182 -17.76 1.43 -0.78
N SER A 183 -17.21 0.92 -1.90
CA SER A 183 -16.23 -0.17 -1.91
C SER A 183 -14.98 0.16 -1.09
N ILE A 184 -14.46 1.38 -1.21
CA ILE A 184 -13.28 1.84 -0.47
C ILE A 184 -13.55 1.82 1.04
N GLY A 185 -14.72 2.29 1.47
CA GLY A 185 -15.13 2.27 2.87
C GLY A 185 -15.15 0.86 3.46
N ILE A 186 -15.69 -0.11 2.71
CA ILE A 186 -15.71 -1.54 3.09
C ILE A 186 -14.29 -2.09 3.23
N LEU A 187 -13.44 -1.86 2.21
CA LEU A 187 -12.06 -2.37 2.18
C LEU A 187 -11.26 -1.92 3.40
N TYR A 188 -11.27 -0.61 3.68
CA TYR A 188 -10.53 -0.07 4.81
C TYR A 188 -11.12 -0.46 6.15
N ALA A 189 -12.46 -0.59 6.26
CA ALA A 189 -13.07 -1.11 7.48
C ALA A 189 -12.51 -2.49 7.85
N ILE A 190 -12.42 -3.40 6.88
CA ILE A 190 -11.90 -4.76 7.11
C ILE A 190 -10.38 -4.74 7.32
N ALA A 191 -9.63 -4.01 6.49
CA ALA A 191 -8.18 -3.92 6.58
C ALA A 191 -7.71 -3.42 7.96
N PHE A 192 -8.39 -2.40 8.49
CA PHE A 192 -8.07 -1.88 9.82
C PHE A 192 -8.56 -2.80 10.95
N THR A 193 -9.70 -3.48 10.81
CA THR A 193 -10.11 -4.50 11.79
C THR A 193 -9.06 -5.61 11.93
N ILE A 194 -8.52 -6.09 10.81
CA ILE A 194 -7.41 -7.06 10.80
C ILE A 194 -6.15 -6.47 11.46
N LYS A 195 -5.73 -5.27 11.04
CA LYS A 195 -4.56 -4.58 11.60
C LYS A 195 -4.66 -4.36 13.11
N MET A 196 -5.86 -4.09 13.60
CA MET A 196 -6.14 -3.76 15.00
C MET A 196 -6.52 -4.98 15.83
N SER A 197 -6.51 -6.19 15.26
CA SER A 197 -6.69 -7.46 15.98
C SER A 197 -5.78 -7.60 17.20
N LYS A 198 -4.53 -7.11 17.12
CA LYS A 198 -3.59 -7.06 18.26
C LYS A 198 -4.10 -6.30 19.49
N LYS A 199 -5.10 -5.44 19.31
CA LYS A 199 -5.77 -4.66 20.38
C LYS A 199 -7.17 -5.19 20.69
N SER A 200 -7.59 -6.28 20.05
CA SER A 200 -8.83 -7.00 20.35
C SER A 200 -8.53 -8.30 21.10
N GLY A 201 -9.57 -9.08 21.42
CA GLY A 201 -9.41 -10.42 21.98
C GLY A 201 -9.06 -11.50 20.93
N TYR A 202 -8.85 -11.13 19.66
CA TYR A 202 -8.61 -12.07 18.56
C TYR A 202 -7.14 -12.08 18.14
N SER A 203 -6.50 -13.24 18.19
CA SER A 203 -5.08 -13.40 17.84
C SER A 203 -4.91 -14.07 16.49
N ILE A 204 -4.31 -13.35 15.54
CA ILE A 204 -3.97 -13.88 14.22
C ILE A 204 -2.60 -14.56 14.30
N LYS A 205 -2.52 -15.82 13.87
CA LYS A 205 -1.27 -16.59 13.89
C LYS A 205 -0.22 -15.93 12.99
N GLY A 206 0.98 -15.69 13.52
CA GLY A 206 2.07 -15.09 12.75
C GLY A 206 1.95 -13.58 12.54
N PHE A 207 1.01 -12.93 13.25
CA PHE A 207 0.82 -11.48 13.17
C PHE A 207 2.11 -10.72 13.50
N PHE A 208 2.44 -9.78 12.63
CA PHE A 208 3.36 -8.68 12.91
C PHE A 208 2.69 -7.36 12.57
N ASP A 209 3.10 -6.28 13.22
CA ASP A 209 2.54 -4.96 12.90
C ASP A 209 3.01 -4.48 11.52
N TYR A 210 2.08 -3.98 10.71
CA TYR A 210 2.33 -3.56 9.34
C TYR A 210 1.58 -2.28 8.97
N VAL A 211 2.04 -1.56 7.96
CA VAL A 211 1.31 -0.45 7.35
C VAL A 211 0.32 -1.03 6.34
N VAL A 212 -0.94 -0.58 6.38
CA VAL A 212 -1.96 -1.02 5.41
C VAL A 212 -1.44 -0.73 3.99
N PRO A 213 -1.38 -1.74 3.10
CA PRO A 213 -0.95 -1.54 1.71
C PRO A 213 -1.81 -0.49 0.98
N PRO A 214 -1.29 0.11 -0.11
CA PRO A 214 -2.07 1.06 -0.91
C PRO A 214 -3.35 0.41 -1.46
N LEU A 215 -4.34 1.24 -1.73
CA LEU A 215 -5.50 0.84 -2.53
C LEU A 215 -5.03 0.46 -3.93
N GLU A 216 -5.53 -0.64 -4.45
CA GLU A 216 -5.32 -1.07 -5.83
C GLU A 216 -6.70 -1.29 -6.49
N GLY A 217 -6.75 -1.24 -7.83
CA GLY A 217 -7.98 -1.34 -8.59
C GLY A 217 -7.79 -2.10 -9.88
N PHE A 218 -8.66 -3.08 -10.12
CA PHE A 218 -8.80 -3.72 -11.42
C PHE A 218 -9.93 -3.06 -12.21
N TRP A 219 -9.68 -2.72 -13.48
CA TRP A 219 -10.62 -1.99 -14.34
C TRP A 219 -10.84 -2.67 -15.70
N TRP A 220 -12.09 -2.67 -16.15
CA TRP A 220 -12.48 -3.08 -17.50
C TRP A 220 -13.84 -2.50 -17.91
N GLN A 221 -14.17 -2.63 -19.19
CA GLN A 221 -15.50 -2.36 -19.75
C GLN A 221 -15.94 -3.54 -20.61
N ASN A 222 -17.22 -3.88 -20.53
CA ASN A 222 -17.78 -4.99 -21.30
C ASN A 222 -17.83 -4.63 -22.79
N GLY A 223 -17.30 -5.51 -23.65
CA GLY A 223 -17.33 -5.33 -25.11
C GLY A 223 -16.31 -4.33 -25.67
N ILE A 224 -15.49 -3.68 -24.84
CA ILE A 224 -14.48 -2.70 -25.26
C ILE A 224 -13.07 -3.29 -25.12
N LYS A 225 -12.27 -3.22 -26.18
CA LYS A 225 -10.83 -3.52 -26.11
C LYS A 225 -10.09 -2.29 -25.59
N GLY A 226 -9.79 -2.26 -24.29
CA GLY A 226 -9.11 -1.13 -23.65
C GLY A 226 -9.97 -0.52 -22.55
N ILE A 227 -9.83 0.79 -22.35
CA ILE A 227 -10.67 1.62 -21.49
C ILE A 227 -11.06 2.86 -22.29
N ASP A 228 -12.36 3.13 -22.39
CA ASP A 228 -12.93 4.35 -22.94
C ASP A 228 -13.29 5.29 -21.78
N TYR A 229 -12.39 6.25 -21.54
CA TYR A 229 -12.48 7.22 -20.44
C TYR A 229 -13.63 8.22 -20.59
N THR A 230 -14.33 8.24 -21.72
CA THR A 230 -15.50 9.12 -21.93
C THR A 230 -16.79 8.52 -21.36
N ARG A 231 -16.83 7.20 -21.16
CA ARG A 231 -18.00 6.45 -20.69
C ARG A 231 -17.73 5.80 -19.34
N LYS A 232 -17.46 6.64 -18.34
CA LYS A 232 -17.09 6.21 -16.98
C LYS A 232 -18.22 5.43 -16.29
N GLU A 233 -19.47 5.63 -16.70
CA GLU A 233 -20.64 4.91 -16.21
C GLU A 233 -20.64 3.41 -16.55
N ASP A 234 -19.92 3.00 -17.60
CA ASP A 234 -19.83 1.60 -18.04
C ASP A 234 -18.67 0.84 -17.35
N PHE A 235 -17.90 1.52 -16.50
CA PHE A 235 -16.75 0.93 -15.84
C PHE A 235 -17.18 -0.21 -14.92
N GLN A 236 -16.42 -1.28 -14.97
CA GLN A 236 -16.49 -2.39 -14.04
C GLN A 236 -15.17 -2.42 -13.29
N PHE A 237 -15.25 -2.64 -11.98
CA PHE A 237 -14.05 -2.64 -11.15
C PHE A 237 -14.05 -3.72 -10.07
N ILE A 238 -12.84 -4.03 -9.61
CA ILE A 238 -12.59 -4.70 -8.35
C ILE A 238 -11.61 -3.83 -7.57
N SER A 239 -12.09 -3.18 -6.52
CA SER A 239 -11.24 -2.44 -5.60
C SER A 239 -10.60 -3.44 -4.64
N ILE A 240 -9.30 -3.35 -4.41
CA ILE A 240 -8.56 -4.31 -3.58
C ILE A 240 -7.57 -3.66 -2.62
N ILE A 241 -7.33 -4.32 -1.49
CA ILE A 241 -6.21 -4.04 -0.59
C ILE A 241 -5.48 -5.36 -0.32
N ARG A 242 -4.17 -5.40 -0.56
CA ARG A 242 -3.35 -6.59 -0.28
C ARG A 242 -3.40 -6.95 1.21
N LEU A 243 -3.57 -8.23 1.50
CA LEU A 243 -3.45 -8.81 2.82
C LEU A 243 -2.02 -9.33 3.06
N PRO A 244 -1.51 -9.21 4.30
CA PRO A 244 -0.33 -9.96 4.70
C PRO A 244 -0.49 -11.47 4.53
N ASP A 245 0.59 -12.16 4.19
CA ASP A 245 0.56 -13.61 3.91
C ASP A 245 0.12 -14.46 5.12
N PHE A 246 0.25 -13.93 6.34
CA PHE A 246 -0.23 -14.58 7.56
C PHE A 246 -1.75 -14.52 7.74
N VAL A 247 -2.45 -13.65 7.01
CA VAL A 247 -3.90 -13.50 7.10
C VAL A 247 -4.57 -14.59 6.27
N THR A 248 -5.31 -15.45 6.96
CA THR A 248 -6.08 -16.53 6.34
C THR A 248 -7.50 -16.08 6.01
N LYS A 249 -8.23 -16.93 5.27
CA LYS A 249 -9.66 -16.73 5.02
C LYS A 249 -10.46 -16.62 6.33
N GLN A 250 -10.09 -17.40 7.35
CA GLN A 250 -10.77 -17.38 8.65
C GLN A 250 -10.58 -16.04 9.37
N ASP A 251 -9.37 -15.47 9.32
CA ASP A 251 -9.09 -14.16 9.93
C ASP A 251 -9.85 -13.05 9.20
N PHE A 252 -9.98 -13.15 7.88
CA PHE A 252 -10.82 -12.26 7.07
C PHE A 252 -12.30 -12.39 7.44
N ASP A 253 -12.84 -13.60 7.51
CA ASP A 253 -14.26 -13.82 7.84
C ASP A 253 -14.59 -13.30 9.25
N TRP A 254 -13.67 -13.50 10.20
CA TRP A 254 -13.76 -12.86 11.52
C TRP A 254 -13.80 -11.34 11.41
N ALA A 255 -12.90 -10.73 10.64
CA ALA A 255 -12.83 -9.28 10.51
C ALA A 255 -14.08 -8.67 9.85
N VAL A 256 -14.68 -9.37 8.88
CA VAL A 256 -15.97 -9.00 8.28
C VAL A 256 -17.06 -9.01 9.35
N HIS A 257 -17.21 -10.11 10.10
CA HIS A 257 -18.21 -10.21 11.16
C HIS A 257 -18.01 -9.13 12.25
N GLU A 258 -16.79 -9.00 12.75
CA GLU A 258 -16.42 -8.03 13.79
C GLU A 258 -16.70 -6.60 13.34
N ALA A 259 -16.35 -6.24 12.11
CA ALA A 259 -16.65 -4.93 11.55
C ALA A 259 -18.15 -4.70 11.42
N SER A 260 -18.91 -5.68 10.94
CA SER A 260 -20.37 -5.58 10.75
C SER A 260 -21.08 -5.34 12.08
N VAL A 261 -20.71 -6.07 13.13
CA VAL A 261 -21.27 -5.90 14.48
C VAL A 261 -20.90 -4.53 15.05
N LYS A 262 -19.62 -4.15 15.02
CA LYS A 262 -19.16 -2.88 15.60
C LYS A 262 -19.73 -1.65 14.92
N LYS A 263 -19.91 -1.71 13.60
CA LYS A 263 -20.36 -0.55 12.81
C LYS A 263 -21.86 -0.58 12.52
N ASN A 264 -22.55 -1.67 12.90
CA ASN A 264 -23.94 -1.91 12.55
C ASN A 264 -24.20 -1.65 11.04
N ALA A 265 -23.32 -2.20 10.19
CA ALA A 265 -23.28 -1.95 8.76
C ALA A 265 -23.02 -3.26 7.99
N ASP A 266 -23.41 -3.28 6.72
CA ASP A 266 -23.24 -4.44 5.85
C ASP A 266 -21.88 -4.43 5.15
N PHE A 267 -21.06 -5.46 5.41
CA PHE A 267 -19.78 -5.71 4.75
C PHE A 267 -19.79 -6.98 3.88
N SER A 268 -20.96 -7.55 3.58
CA SER A 268 -21.11 -8.81 2.82
C SER A 268 -20.56 -8.75 1.40
N LYS A 269 -20.43 -7.55 0.81
CA LYS A 269 -19.78 -7.36 -0.50
C LYS A 269 -18.27 -7.62 -0.50
N ALA A 270 -17.65 -7.72 0.67
CA ALA A 270 -16.22 -8.01 0.76
C ALA A 270 -15.91 -9.47 0.47
N GLU A 271 -14.91 -9.69 -0.37
CA GLU A 271 -14.42 -10.99 -0.80
C GLU A 271 -12.96 -11.18 -0.37
N PHE A 272 -12.61 -12.37 0.11
CA PHE A 272 -11.22 -12.79 0.21
C PHE A 272 -10.81 -13.37 -1.13
N MET A 273 -9.98 -12.64 -1.86
CA MET A 273 -9.58 -12.99 -3.22
C MET A 273 -8.10 -13.35 -3.26
N THR A 274 -7.79 -14.58 -3.65
CA THR A 274 -6.43 -14.99 -4.04
C THR A 274 -6.25 -14.73 -5.53
N TYR A 275 -5.22 -13.98 -5.90
CA TYR A 275 -4.96 -13.63 -7.29
C TYR A 275 -3.48 -13.81 -7.64
N GLU A 276 -3.22 -14.57 -8.70
CA GLU A 276 -1.89 -14.70 -9.29
C GLU A 276 -1.85 -13.88 -10.57
N GLU A 277 -1.28 -12.68 -10.47
CA GLU A 277 -1.22 -11.75 -11.60
C GLU A 277 -0.16 -12.18 -12.63
N GLY A 278 0.93 -12.79 -12.17
CA GLY A 278 1.94 -13.42 -13.00
C GLY A 278 2.78 -12.42 -13.81
N LEU A 279 3.10 -12.79 -15.05
CA LEU A 279 3.93 -11.97 -15.94
C LEU A 279 3.19 -10.71 -16.42
N CYS A 280 3.74 -9.55 -16.08
CA CYS A 280 3.17 -8.23 -16.36
C CYS A 280 4.20 -7.29 -16.94
N VAL A 281 3.71 -6.20 -17.52
CA VAL A 281 4.49 -4.96 -17.68
C VAL A 281 3.89 -3.92 -16.75
N GLN A 282 4.75 -3.17 -16.06
CA GLN A 282 4.33 -2.07 -15.22
C GLN A 282 5.13 -0.79 -15.50
N CYS A 283 4.53 0.35 -15.20
CA CYS A 283 5.14 1.67 -15.35
C CYS A 283 4.60 2.61 -14.27
N MET A 284 5.46 3.48 -13.72
CA MET A 284 5.00 4.57 -12.88
C MET A 284 4.37 5.66 -13.76
N HIS A 285 3.08 5.93 -13.55
CA HIS A 285 2.41 7.12 -14.04
C HIS A 285 2.56 8.25 -13.02
N ILE A 286 2.89 9.46 -13.52
CA ILE A 286 2.98 10.68 -12.71
C ILE A 286 2.14 11.73 -13.43
N GLY A 287 1.03 12.14 -12.82
CA GLY A 287 0.09 13.06 -13.44
C GLY A 287 -1.38 12.72 -13.13
N PRO A 288 -2.32 13.46 -13.76
CA PRO A 288 -3.75 13.21 -13.67
C PRO A 288 -4.15 11.88 -14.31
N TYR A 289 -5.17 11.21 -13.75
CA TYR A 289 -5.69 9.93 -14.25
C TYR A 289 -6.10 9.98 -15.73
N ASP A 290 -6.66 11.10 -16.20
CA ASP A 290 -7.06 11.26 -17.61
C ASP A 290 -5.87 11.22 -18.60
N THR A 291 -4.62 11.32 -18.12
CA THR A 291 -3.39 11.22 -18.93
C THR A 291 -2.73 9.85 -18.86
N GLU A 292 -3.30 8.90 -18.12
CA GLU A 292 -2.85 7.50 -18.10
C GLU A 292 -2.79 6.82 -19.47
N PRO A 293 -3.68 7.12 -20.46
CA PRO A 293 -3.57 6.58 -21.81
C PRO A 293 -2.19 6.75 -22.44
N GLU A 294 -1.47 7.84 -22.15
CA GLU A 294 -0.11 8.07 -22.64
C GLU A 294 0.90 7.07 -22.06
N THR A 295 0.70 6.70 -20.80
CA THR A 295 1.55 5.71 -20.12
C THR A 295 1.25 4.31 -20.63
N VAL A 296 -0.03 3.99 -20.83
CA VAL A 296 -0.48 2.73 -21.42
C VAL A 296 0.05 2.58 -22.85
N ALA A 297 0.06 3.64 -23.66
CA ALA A 297 0.64 3.63 -25.00
C ALA A 297 2.14 3.26 -24.98
N LYS A 298 2.93 3.91 -24.11
CA LYS A 298 4.36 3.58 -23.93
C LYS A 298 4.57 2.12 -23.50
N MET A 299 3.69 1.60 -22.64
CA MET A 299 3.74 0.19 -22.24
C MET A 299 3.47 -0.74 -23.43
N ASN A 300 2.45 -0.45 -24.24
CA ASN A 300 2.12 -1.21 -25.44
C ASN A 300 3.29 -1.24 -26.44
N ASP A 301 3.94 -0.09 -26.68
CA ASP A 301 5.11 -0.01 -27.57
C ASP A 301 6.27 -0.86 -27.05
N TYR A 302 6.55 -0.78 -25.75
CA TYR A 302 7.59 -1.58 -25.11
C TYR A 302 7.31 -3.08 -25.25
N ILE A 303 6.07 -3.50 -25.02
CA ILE A 303 5.63 -4.89 -25.13
C ILE A 303 5.80 -5.41 -26.55
N ALA A 304 5.35 -4.64 -27.54
CA ALA A 304 5.52 -4.99 -28.95
C ALA A 304 7.01 -5.13 -29.30
N ALA A 305 7.86 -4.21 -28.84
CA ALA A 305 9.30 -4.26 -29.04
C ALA A 305 9.98 -5.48 -28.36
N GLN A 306 9.43 -5.95 -27.23
CA GLN A 306 9.89 -7.16 -26.54
C GLN A 306 9.33 -8.45 -27.17
N GLY A 307 8.48 -8.37 -28.19
CA GLY A 307 7.90 -9.51 -28.89
C GLY A 307 6.79 -10.23 -28.13
N TYR A 308 6.17 -9.58 -27.14
CA TYR A 308 4.99 -10.09 -26.45
C TYR A 308 3.73 -9.78 -27.27
N VAL A 309 2.74 -10.67 -27.17
CA VAL A 309 1.43 -10.49 -27.81
C VAL A 309 0.36 -10.23 -26.77
N THR A 310 -0.61 -9.42 -27.15
CA THR A 310 -1.77 -9.06 -26.33
C THR A 310 -2.61 -10.30 -26.01
N ASP A 311 -2.67 -10.64 -24.73
CA ASP A 311 -3.36 -11.75 -24.08
C ASP A 311 -4.46 -11.19 -23.15
N ILE A 312 -5.54 -10.68 -23.76
CA ILE A 312 -6.71 -10.17 -23.03
C ILE A 312 -7.66 -11.34 -22.80
N THR A 313 -7.57 -11.96 -21.63
CA THR A 313 -8.57 -12.93 -21.16
C THR A 313 -9.54 -12.26 -20.19
N LYS A 314 -10.67 -12.93 -19.88
CA LYS A 314 -11.62 -12.48 -18.85
C LYS A 314 -11.03 -12.40 -17.43
N GLN A 315 -9.80 -12.90 -17.23
CA GLN A 315 -9.11 -12.95 -15.93
C GLN A 315 -7.97 -11.92 -15.81
N ARG A 316 -7.69 -11.15 -16.89
CA ARG A 316 -6.54 -10.24 -17.00
C ARG A 316 -7.00 -8.79 -17.14
N PHE A 317 -6.99 -8.07 -16.02
CA PHE A 317 -7.54 -6.73 -15.89
C PHE A 317 -6.49 -5.64 -16.14
N HIS A 318 -6.95 -4.42 -16.43
CA HIS A 318 -6.09 -3.25 -16.24
C HIS A 318 -5.92 -3.04 -14.74
N HIS A 319 -4.69 -2.91 -14.24
CA HIS A 319 -4.41 -2.86 -12.82
C HIS A 319 -3.72 -1.55 -12.45
N GLU A 320 -4.31 -0.83 -11.51
CA GLU A 320 -3.81 0.44 -10.98
C GLU A 320 -3.48 0.30 -9.49
N ILE A 321 -2.34 0.83 -9.05
CA ILE A 321 -2.00 0.94 -7.62
C ILE A 321 -1.85 2.40 -7.25
N TYR A 322 -2.71 2.88 -6.36
CA TYR A 322 -2.80 4.29 -5.97
C TYR A 322 -1.82 4.60 -4.83
N LEU A 323 -0.64 5.13 -5.18
CA LEU A 323 0.40 5.47 -4.20
C LEU A 323 0.21 6.83 -3.56
N SER A 324 -0.44 7.74 -4.29
CA SER A 324 -0.81 9.07 -3.82
C SER A 324 -2.28 9.11 -3.46
N ASP A 325 -2.63 9.80 -2.38
CA ASP A 325 -4.00 10.19 -2.12
C ASP A 325 -4.35 11.42 -2.97
N ALA A 326 -5.19 11.24 -3.99
CA ALA A 326 -5.59 12.30 -4.93
C ALA A 326 -6.31 13.48 -4.26
N ARG A 327 -6.78 13.32 -3.03
CA ARG A 327 -7.41 14.39 -2.24
C ARG A 327 -6.38 15.27 -1.55
N ARG A 328 -5.14 14.78 -1.44
CA ARG A 328 -4.01 15.42 -0.74
C ARG A 328 -2.94 15.95 -1.67
N VAL A 329 -2.80 15.31 -2.83
CA VAL A 329 -1.73 15.58 -3.78
C VAL A 329 -2.36 16.21 -5.01
N SER A 330 -1.81 17.34 -5.46
CA SER A 330 -2.22 17.97 -6.71
C SER A 330 -2.13 16.96 -7.87
N PRO A 331 -3.06 16.95 -8.84
CA PRO A 331 -3.09 15.97 -9.93
C PRO A 331 -1.74 15.75 -10.62
N GLU A 332 -0.98 16.82 -10.90
CA GLU A 332 0.35 16.78 -11.53
C GLU A 332 1.44 16.00 -10.76
N LYS A 333 1.20 15.71 -9.48
CA LYS A 333 2.13 15.00 -8.58
C LYS A 333 1.57 13.66 -8.12
N CYS A 334 0.36 13.30 -8.55
CA CYS A 334 -0.22 11.99 -8.27
C CYS A 334 0.66 10.90 -8.86
N LYS A 335 0.79 9.79 -8.14
CA LYS A 335 1.60 8.64 -8.53
C LYS A 335 0.71 7.41 -8.52
N THR A 336 0.62 6.77 -9.68
CA THR A 336 -0.13 5.54 -9.87
C THR A 336 0.80 4.54 -10.55
N VAL A 337 0.88 3.32 -10.03
CA VAL A 337 1.52 2.24 -10.79
C VAL A 337 0.49 1.69 -11.74
N ILE A 338 0.76 1.79 -13.04
CA ILE A 338 -0.03 1.14 -14.07
C ILE A 338 0.60 -0.19 -14.35
N ARG A 339 -0.17 -1.26 -14.21
CA ARG A 339 0.25 -2.62 -14.50
C ARG A 339 -0.73 -3.25 -15.48
N SER A 340 -0.16 -3.84 -16.52
CA SER A 340 -0.91 -4.58 -17.52
C SER A 340 -0.36 -5.99 -17.56
N ASN A 341 -1.22 -6.92 -17.16
CA ASN A 341 -0.95 -8.34 -17.29
C ASN A 341 -1.47 -8.86 -18.63
N ARG A 342 -1.85 -8.03 -19.60
CA ARG A 342 -2.51 -8.49 -20.82
C ARG A 342 -1.55 -9.05 -21.87
N TYR A 343 -0.48 -9.78 -21.51
CA TYR A 343 0.50 -10.26 -22.50
C TYR A 343 1.06 -11.65 -22.23
N SER A 344 1.33 -12.37 -23.31
CA SER A 344 1.96 -13.67 -23.31
C SER A 344 3.04 -13.77 -24.39
N LEU A 345 3.95 -14.73 -24.26
CA LEU A 345 4.86 -15.09 -25.34
C LEU A 345 4.07 -15.71 -26.50
N PRO A 346 4.41 -15.42 -27.77
CA PRO A 346 3.79 -16.07 -28.92
C PRO A 346 3.83 -17.61 -28.76
N ALA A 347 2.71 -18.27 -29.07
CA ALA A 347 2.54 -19.72 -28.90
C ALA A 347 3.70 -20.56 -29.49
N TYR A 348 4.37 -20.05 -30.54
CA TYR A 348 5.51 -20.68 -31.19
C TYR A 348 6.77 -20.82 -30.31
N ARG A 349 6.91 -20.03 -29.22
CA ARG A 349 8.06 -20.13 -28.30
C ARG A 349 7.81 -20.97 -27.04
N ARG A 350 6.59 -21.46 -26.78
CA ARG A 350 6.33 -22.37 -25.64
C ARG A 350 7.01 -23.74 -25.80
N SER A 351 7.26 -24.19 -27.04
CA SER A 351 7.94 -25.47 -27.31
C SER A 351 9.47 -25.41 -27.28
N HIS A 352 10.07 -24.22 -27.28
CA HIS A 352 11.53 -24.04 -27.36
C HIS A 352 12.15 -23.32 -26.15
N ALA A 353 11.34 -22.86 -25.19
CA ALA A 353 11.83 -22.25 -23.96
C ALA A 353 12.60 -23.22 -23.02
N ILE A 354 12.74 -24.50 -23.40
CA ILE A 354 13.53 -25.50 -22.66
C ILE A 354 15.00 -25.55 -23.10
N THR A 355 15.42 -24.85 -24.17
CA THR A 355 16.79 -25.03 -24.71
C THR A 355 17.68 -23.78 -24.75
N ASN A 356 17.36 -22.71 -24.01
CA ASN A 356 18.31 -21.62 -23.80
C ASN A 356 19.08 -21.83 -22.48
N PRO A 357 20.41 -22.08 -22.50
CA PRO A 357 21.19 -22.36 -21.29
C PRO A 357 21.22 -21.21 -20.28
N ALA A 358 20.86 -19.98 -20.69
CA ALA A 358 20.83 -18.83 -19.79
C ALA A 358 19.55 -18.73 -18.93
N PHE A 359 18.52 -19.55 -19.18
CA PHE A 359 17.26 -19.54 -18.44
C PHE A 359 17.05 -20.75 -17.51
N CYS A 360 17.99 -21.70 -17.49
CA CYS A 360 17.86 -22.97 -16.76
C CYS A 360 18.60 -22.96 -15.40
N HIS A 361 18.33 -21.96 -14.55
CA HIS A 361 18.87 -21.94 -13.18
C HIS A 361 17.87 -21.62 -12.07
N TRP A 362 16.56 -21.52 -12.35
CA TRP A 362 15.57 -21.14 -11.34
C TRP A 362 14.26 -21.92 -11.42
N GLN A 363 14.31 -23.22 -11.69
CA GLN A 363 13.12 -24.09 -11.56
C GLN A 363 13.33 -25.41 -10.81
N ASN A 364 14.51 -25.67 -10.23
CA ASN A 364 14.73 -26.83 -9.36
C ASN A 364 15.41 -26.42 -8.04
N ALA A 365 14.72 -25.60 -7.25
CA ALA A 365 14.96 -25.51 -5.82
C ALA A 365 13.61 -25.65 -5.12
N GLY A 366 13.22 -26.90 -4.90
CA GLY A 366 12.06 -27.23 -4.08
C GLY A 366 12.21 -26.65 -2.68
N PHE A 367 11.09 -26.20 -2.14
CA PHE A 367 10.92 -25.83 -0.73
C PHE A 367 11.50 -26.92 0.18
N VAL A 368 12.64 -26.64 0.80
CA VAL A 368 13.06 -27.29 2.05
C VAL A 368 12.62 -26.36 3.18
N LYS A 369 11.84 -26.89 4.11
CA LYS A 369 11.40 -26.21 5.33
C LYS A 369 12.62 -25.67 6.09
N PHE A 370 12.52 -24.43 6.55
CA PHE A 370 13.58 -23.68 7.23
C PHE A 370 13.83 -24.14 8.69
N SER A 371 13.70 -25.44 8.99
CA SER A 371 13.88 -25.98 10.35
C SER A 371 15.04 -26.97 10.54
N ASP A 372 15.68 -27.49 9.48
CA ASP A 372 16.59 -28.64 9.65
C ASP A 372 17.89 -28.54 8.83
N ILE A 373 18.73 -27.53 9.04
CA ILE A 373 20.15 -27.58 8.62
C ILE A 373 21.04 -26.84 9.63
N LEU A 374 21.28 -27.48 10.77
CA LEU A 374 22.51 -27.33 11.56
C LEU A 374 22.97 -28.73 11.92
N GLN A 375 23.64 -29.41 10.99
CA GLN A 375 24.71 -30.39 11.26
C GLN A 375 25.23 -31.03 9.96
N ASN A 376 26.54 -30.86 9.75
CA ASN A 376 27.49 -31.72 9.04
C ASN A 376 27.76 -31.49 7.52
N PRO A 377 29.01 -31.17 7.12
CA PRO A 377 29.45 -31.08 5.73
C PRO A 377 30.30 -32.29 5.30
N ALA A 378 29.89 -33.07 4.29
CA ALA A 378 30.80 -33.86 3.44
C ALA A 378 30.05 -34.59 2.31
N SER A 379 30.40 -34.29 1.05
CA SER A 379 30.82 -35.24 -0.03
C SER A 379 30.43 -34.72 -1.44
N PRO A 380 31.36 -34.68 -2.42
CA PRO A 380 31.08 -34.27 -3.79
C PRO A 380 30.71 -35.47 -4.68
N CYS A 381 29.70 -35.29 -5.55
CA CYS A 381 29.27 -36.31 -6.52
C CYS A 381 29.73 -35.94 -7.94
N GLU A 382 30.51 -36.82 -8.57
CA GLU A 382 31.00 -36.72 -9.96
C GLU A 382 29.85 -36.88 -10.98
N ILE A 383 29.88 -36.10 -12.07
CA ILE A 383 28.99 -36.25 -13.22
C ILE A 383 29.83 -36.71 -14.42
N GLN A 384 29.60 -37.93 -14.91
CA GLN A 384 30.12 -38.43 -16.18
C GLN A 384 29.27 -37.94 -17.36
N LEU A 385 29.91 -37.28 -18.34
CA LEU A 385 29.30 -36.88 -19.62
C LEU A 385 29.44 -38.00 -20.65
N SER A 386 28.32 -38.54 -21.14
CA SER A 386 28.25 -39.44 -22.30
C SER A 386 27.92 -38.65 -23.56
N THR A 387 28.84 -38.63 -24.52
CA THR A 387 28.67 -38.00 -25.84
C THR A 387 28.07 -39.01 -26.84
N LYS A 388 26.92 -38.70 -27.43
CA LYS A 388 26.42 -39.38 -28.65
C LYS A 388 26.19 -38.33 -29.75
N ARG A 389 26.91 -38.51 -30.87
CA ARG A 389 26.82 -37.69 -32.10
C ARG A 389 25.54 -38.03 -32.87
N LEU A 390 24.91 -37.00 -33.44
CA LEU A 390 23.87 -37.13 -34.47
C LEU A 390 24.53 -37.30 -35.86
N PRO A 391 23.94 -38.08 -36.79
CA PRO A 391 24.44 -38.25 -38.15
C PRO A 391 24.00 -37.10 -39.08
N PRO A 392 24.72 -36.84 -40.19
CA PRO A 392 24.43 -35.74 -41.09
C PRO A 392 23.35 -36.09 -42.13
N PHE A 393 22.65 -35.04 -42.56
CA PHE A 393 21.67 -35.03 -43.66
C PHE A 393 22.37 -35.16 -45.03
N SER A 394 21.95 -36.13 -45.84
CA SER A 394 22.01 -36.04 -47.30
C SER A 394 21.00 -37.00 -47.94
N ASP A 395 20.23 -36.42 -48.86
CA ASP A 395 19.53 -37.02 -50.01
C ASP A 395 18.13 -37.62 -49.83
N ILE A 396 17.19 -36.76 -50.25
CA ILE A 396 15.82 -37.01 -50.67
C ILE A 396 15.81 -37.84 -51.97
N PRO A 397 14.85 -38.76 -52.14
CA PRO A 397 14.11 -38.89 -53.39
C PRO A 397 12.69 -38.33 -53.29
#